data_AF-A0A3E2XQU6-F1
#
_entry.id   AF-A0A3E2XQU6-F1
#
_cell.length_a   1.000
_cell.length_b   1.000
_cell.length_c   1.000
_cell.angle_alpha   90.00
_cell.angle_beta   90.00
_cell.angle_gamma   90.00
#
_symmetry.space_group_name_H-M   'P 1'
#
loop_
_entity.id
_entity.type
_entity.pdbx_description
1 polymer ?
#
loop_
_entity_poly.entity_id
_entity_poly.type
_entity_poly.pdbx_seq_one_letter_code
_entity_poly.pdbx_strand_id
1 'polypeptide(L)'
;MLMAVEGPYALMVQPDDILISPREVDEHFGTMVCFHSRYALGDSHNYMDKDDFLREMYLDTVGHDEAGLKRYEHMVNIVSSRFRHGPKTEEQAVDDAMLKVISEKYITLPLYLMDHSGLAMQTTSFNDPWDSGQVGWIYVSKEDALKEFGGEKMTGALRKKAEDLMRSEVAAYDSYLRGECYGFELYKNGELTDSCWGFMGDLADVCKDMAEYLPEGCKNMVDHLEEQDHPATIIKTLLKHAKIQVNQAAKAFEHTPRQQVIGDAR
;
A
#
# COMPACT_ATOMS: atom_id res chain seq x y z
N MET A 1 15.65 6.31 -11.75
CA MET A 1 14.84 7.55 -11.87
C MET A 1 14.49 7.71 -13.34
N LEU A 2 13.25 8.08 -13.62
CA LEU A 2 12.73 8.29 -14.96
C LEU A 2 12.49 9.76 -15.22
N MET A 3 12.70 10.22 -16.45
CA MET A 3 12.47 11.60 -16.84
C MET A 3 11.89 11.70 -18.25
N ALA A 4 10.94 12.61 -18.43
CA ALA A 4 10.41 13.02 -19.73
C ALA A 4 10.52 14.53 -19.88
N VAL A 5 10.76 14.99 -21.10
CA VAL A 5 10.90 16.42 -21.42
C VAL A 5 9.99 16.78 -22.60
N GLU A 6 9.11 17.75 -22.38
CA GLU A 6 8.20 18.24 -23.43
C GLU A 6 8.08 19.76 -23.36
N GLY A 7 8.59 20.44 -24.39
CA GLY A 7 8.59 21.91 -24.45
C GLY A 7 9.29 22.55 -23.23
N PRO A 8 8.60 23.40 -22.44
CA PRO A 8 9.18 23.99 -21.24
C PRO A 8 9.16 23.03 -20.03
N TYR A 9 8.49 21.89 -20.13
CA TYR A 9 8.26 21.00 -19.00
C TYR A 9 9.32 19.90 -18.91
N ALA A 10 9.66 19.50 -17.69
CA ALA A 10 10.39 18.29 -17.38
C ALA A 10 9.65 17.56 -16.26
N LEU A 11 9.22 16.32 -16.53
CA LEU A 11 8.60 15.43 -15.57
C LEU A 11 9.66 14.46 -15.07
N MET A 12 9.79 14.33 -13.77
CA MET A 12 10.70 13.38 -13.12
C MET A 12 9.87 12.43 -12.26
N VAL A 13 10.04 11.12 -12.44
CA VAL A 13 9.43 10.07 -11.62
C VAL A 13 10.53 9.30 -10.92
N GLN A 14 10.38 9.12 -9.61
CA GLN A 14 11.44 8.62 -8.76
C GLN A 14 10.87 7.77 -7.62
N PRO A 15 11.63 6.76 -7.15
CA PRO A 15 11.28 6.03 -5.94
C PRO A 15 11.15 7.01 -4.76
N ASP A 16 10.17 6.75 -3.91
CA ASP A 16 10.01 7.47 -2.65
C ASP A 16 11.10 7.01 -1.68
N ASP A 17 11.91 7.96 -1.20
CA ASP A 17 12.99 7.70 -0.25
C ASP A 17 12.49 7.72 1.21
N ILE A 18 11.25 8.19 1.43
CA ILE A 18 10.59 8.23 2.74
C ILE A 18 9.41 7.26 2.70
N LEU A 19 9.72 5.97 2.85
CA LEU A 19 8.70 4.93 2.91
C LEU A 19 7.91 5.02 4.21
N ILE A 20 6.69 5.50 4.14
CA ILE A 20 5.74 5.48 5.25
C ILE A 20 4.82 4.28 5.08
N SER A 21 4.68 3.47 6.13
CA SER A 21 3.81 2.30 6.08
C SER A 21 2.34 2.72 5.93
N PRO A 22 1.57 2.13 4.99
CA PRO A 22 0.13 2.40 4.88
C PRO A 22 -0.64 1.94 6.12
N ARG A 23 -0.02 1.17 7.03
CA ARG A 23 -0.60 0.79 8.33
C ARG A 23 -0.39 1.82 9.43
N GLU A 24 0.41 2.86 9.19
CA GLU A 24 0.70 3.92 10.19
C GLU A 24 0.01 5.25 9.89
N VAL A 25 -0.31 5.53 8.63
CA VAL A 25 -0.87 6.84 8.21
C VAL A 25 -2.30 6.80 7.74
N ASP A 26 -2.77 5.66 7.22
CA ASP A 26 -4.12 5.56 6.67
C ASP A 26 -5.09 4.97 7.70
N GLU A 27 -6.34 5.43 7.67
CA GLU A 27 -7.42 4.68 8.29
C GLU A 27 -7.62 3.39 7.49
N HIS A 28 -7.43 2.25 8.13
CA HIS A 28 -7.57 0.95 7.50
C HIS A 28 -8.83 0.22 7.97
N PHE A 29 -9.52 -0.41 7.01
CA PHE A 29 -10.72 -1.21 7.16
C PHE A 29 -10.46 -2.52 7.91
N GLY A 30 -9.43 -3.27 7.52
CA GLY A 30 -9.06 -4.52 8.20
C GLY A 30 -7.97 -4.28 9.25
N THR A 31 -7.87 -5.17 10.23
CA THR A 31 -6.75 -5.22 11.18
C THR A 31 -5.82 -6.38 10.81
N MET A 32 -4.54 -6.08 10.53
CA MET A 32 -3.51 -7.07 10.20
C MET A 32 -2.73 -7.47 11.45
N VAL A 33 -2.85 -8.72 11.88
CA VAL A 33 -2.12 -9.26 13.03
C VAL A 33 -1.12 -10.30 12.53
N CYS A 34 0.17 -10.08 12.76
CA CYS A 34 1.26 -10.90 12.25
C CYS A 34 2.22 -11.39 13.35
N PHE A 35 2.68 -12.61 13.20
CA PHE A 35 3.63 -13.29 14.08
C PHE A 35 4.84 -13.74 13.26
N HIS A 36 5.87 -12.90 13.21
CA HIS A 36 7.12 -13.22 12.51
C HIS A 36 8.34 -12.94 13.39
N SER A 37 9.33 -13.83 13.35
CA SER A 37 10.49 -13.76 14.25
C SER A 37 11.52 -12.71 13.85
N ARG A 38 11.54 -12.30 12.57
CA ARG A 38 12.53 -11.37 12.01
C ARG A 38 11.99 -9.97 11.72
N TYR A 39 10.68 -9.84 11.52
CA TYR A 39 10.07 -8.63 10.97
C TYR A 39 8.89 -8.23 11.84
N ALA A 40 8.77 -6.93 12.12
CA ALA A 40 7.54 -6.35 12.65
C ALA A 40 6.62 -6.06 11.46
N LEU A 41 5.52 -6.80 11.35
CA LEU A 41 4.61 -6.77 10.21
C LEU A 41 3.18 -6.45 10.66
N GLY A 42 2.41 -5.82 9.79
CA GLY A 42 1.01 -5.47 10.04
C GLY A 42 0.86 -4.42 11.15
N ASP A 43 -0.26 -4.49 11.87
CA ASP A 43 -0.61 -3.54 12.92
C ASP A 43 0.02 -3.94 14.25
N SER A 44 0.25 -2.94 15.10
CA SER A 44 0.69 -3.18 16.47
C SER A 44 -0.38 -3.91 17.28
N HIS A 45 0.00 -4.97 17.98
CA HIS A 45 -0.87 -5.73 18.87
C HIS A 45 -0.11 -6.27 20.09
N ASN A 46 -0.86 -6.72 21.10
CA ASN A 46 -0.32 -7.25 22.35
C ASN A 46 -0.48 -8.78 22.49
N TYR A 47 -0.96 -9.47 21.46
CA TYR A 47 -1.03 -10.94 21.46
C TYR A 47 0.37 -11.54 21.54
N MET A 48 0.55 -12.54 22.40
CA MET A 48 1.86 -13.17 22.61
C MET A 48 2.31 -13.98 21.39
N ASP A 49 1.37 -14.71 20.79
CA ASP A 49 1.56 -15.59 19.65
C ASP A 49 0.21 -15.80 18.93
N LYS A 50 0.24 -16.62 17.86
CA LYS A 50 -0.96 -16.91 17.08
C LYS A 50 -2.05 -17.62 17.89
N ASP A 51 -1.68 -18.45 18.85
CA ASP A 51 -2.64 -19.26 19.62
C ASP A 51 -3.37 -18.36 20.62
N ASP A 52 -2.66 -17.42 21.24
CA ASP A 52 -3.22 -16.36 22.06
C ASP A 52 -4.24 -15.52 21.27
N PHE A 53 -3.86 -15.06 20.07
CA PHE A 53 -4.77 -14.33 19.18
C PHE A 53 -6.03 -15.12 18.82
N LEU A 54 -5.89 -16.36 18.34
CA LEU A 54 -7.03 -17.18 17.95
C LEU A 54 -7.94 -17.50 19.14
N ARG A 55 -7.37 -17.72 20.34
CA ARG A 55 -8.14 -17.90 21.57
C ARG A 55 -8.95 -16.66 21.92
N GLU A 56 -8.33 -15.48 21.93
CA GLU A 56 -9.04 -14.23 22.24
C GLU A 56 -10.16 -13.96 21.23
N MET A 57 -9.90 -14.12 19.93
CA MET A 57 -10.91 -13.98 18.88
C MET A 57 -12.06 -14.99 19.03
N TYR A 58 -11.76 -16.23 19.43
CA TYR A 58 -12.76 -17.25 19.72
C TYR A 58 -13.64 -16.83 20.89
N LEU A 59 -13.04 -16.39 22.00
CA LEU A 59 -13.76 -15.94 23.20
C LEU A 59 -14.58 -14.68 22.92
N ASP A 60 -14.09 -13.74 22.12
CA ASP A 60 -14.86 -12.57 21.68
C ASP A 60 -16.07 -12.93 20.82
N THR A 61 -16.03 -14.11 20.18
CA THR A 61 -17.14 -14.63 19.37
C THR A 61 -18.17 -15.35 20.23
N VAL A 62 -17.74 -16.15 21.21
CA VAL A 62 -18.65 -16.98 22.01
C VAL A 62 -19.00 -16.40 23.38
N GLY A 63 -18.30 -15.37 23.85
CA GLY A 63 -18.39 -14.79 25.19
C GLY A 63 -17.13 -15.03 26.02
N HIS A 64 -16.60 -13.96 26.61
CA HIS A 64 -15.41 -13.96 27.47
C HIS A 64 -15.79 -14.29 28.93
N ASP A 65 -16.38 -15.46 29.12
CA ASP A 65 -16.87 -15.94 30.41
C ASP A 65 -16.48 -17.42 30.66
N GLU A 66 -16.79 -17.93 31.84
CA GLU A 66 -16.49 -19.32 32.21
C GLU A 66 -17.12 -20.34 31.24
N ALA A 67 -18.29 -20.01 30.66
CA ALA A 67 -18.94 -20.89 29.69
C ALA A 67 -18.22 -20.87 28.33
N GLY A 68 -17.72 -19.72 27.89
CA GLY A 68 -16.89 -19.56 26.72
C GLY A 68 -15.57 -20.31 26.82
N LEU A 69 -14.89 -20.17 27.96
CA LEU A 69 -13.68 -20.93 28.29
C LEU A 69 -13.93 -22.44 28.24
N LYS A 70 -15.02 -22.93 28.86
CA LYS A 70 -15.40 -24.35 28.77
C LYS A 70 -15.68 -24.80 27.34
N ARG A 71 -16.30 -23.96 26.51
CA ARG A 71 -16.52 -24.27 25.07
C ARG A 71 -15.20 -24.36 24.32
N TYR A 72 -14.28 -23.43 24.56
CA TYR A 72 -12.93 -23.43 23.97
C TYR A 72 -12.16 -24.70 24.36
N GLU A 73 -12.03 -24.98 25.65
CA GLU A 73 -11.32 -26.17 26.15
C GLU A 73 -11.93 -27.46 25.61
N HIS A 74 -13.27 -27.54 25.57
CA HIS A 74 -13.95 -28.71 25.03
C HIS A 74 -13.66 -28.92 23.55
N MET A 75 -13.66 -27.84 22.75
CA MET A 75 -13.34 -27.88 21.32
C MET A 75 -11.90 -28.36 21.10
N VAL A 76 -10.92 -27.75 21.77
CA VAL A 76 -9.50 -28.13 21.66
C VAL A 76 -9.33 -29.61 22.00
N ASN A 77 -9.88 -30.07 23.13
CA ASN A 77 -9.79 -31.47 23.56
C ASN A 77 -10.39 -32.44 22.52
N ILE A 78 -11.54 -32.10 21.93
CA ILE A 78 -12.15 -32.94 20.89
C ILE A 78 -11.25 -33.03 19.66
N VAL A 79 -10.79 -31.89 19.15
CA VAL A 79 -9.99 -31.84 17.92
C VAL A 79 -8.66 -32.57 18.15
N SER A 80 -7.92 -32.22 19.19
CA SER A 80 -6.67 -32.88 19.59
C SER A 80 -6.83 -34.40 19.72
N SER A 81 -7.92 -34.87 20.34
CA SER A 81 -8.15 -36.30 20.53
C SER A 81 -8.31 -37.10 19.22
N ARG A 82 -8.67 -36.44 18.11
CA ARG A 82 -8.86 -37.05 16.78
C ARG A 82 -7.56 -37.17 15.98
N PHE A 83 -6.56 -36.36 16.30
CA PHE A 83 -5.30 -36.26 15.54
C PHE A 83 -4.10 -36.86 16.28
N ARG A 84 -4.32 -37.90 17.11
CA ARG A 84 -3.28 -38.59 17.92
C ARG A 84 -2.02 -39.05 17.15
N HIS A 85 -1.98 -38.97 15.82
CA HIS A 85 -0.88 -39.42 14.96
C HIS A 85 -0.39 -38.31 14.00
N GLY A 86 0.03 -37.15 14.53
CA GLY A 86 0.85 -36.17 13.79
C GLY A 86 0.75 -34.73 14.31
N PRO A 87 1.85 -34.11 14.80
CA PRO A 87 1.78 -32.78 15.44
C PRO A 87 1.36 -31.65 14.48
N LYS A 88 1.87 -31.63 13.24
CA LYS A 88 1.52 -30.57 12.27
C LYS A 88 0.06 -30.62 11.79
N THR A 89 -0.54 -31.81 11.72
CA THR A 89 -1.94 -31.98 11.32
C THR A 89 -2.91 -31.63 12.46
N GLU A 90 -2.46 -31.74 13.71
CA GLU A 90 -3.28 -31.41 14.87
C GLU A 90 -3.42 -29.89 15.05
N GLU A 91 -2.30 -29.16 15.02
CA GLU A 91 -2.29 -27.70 15.18
C GLU A 91 -3.14 -26.99 14.12
N GLN A 92 -2.94 -27.35 12.84
CA GLN A 92 -3.75 -26.82 11.74
C GLN A 92 -5.25 -27.12 11.91
N ALA A 93 -5.60 -28.32 12.40
CA ALA A 93 -6.99 -28.69 12.60
C ALA A 93 -7.64 -27.93 13.77
N VAL A 94 -6.87 -27.61 14.83
CA VAL A 94 -7.35 -26.78 15.94
C VAL A 94 -7.55 -25.34 15.46
N ASP A 95 -6.60 -24.78 14.71
CA ASP A 95 -6.70 -23.45 14.10
C ASP A 95 -7.92 -23.35 13.17
N ASP A 96 -8.12 -24.33 12.28
CA ASP A 96 -9.28 -24.39 11.40
C ASP A 96 -10.62 -24.46 12.16
N ALA A 97 -10.65 -25.22 13.26
CA ALA A 97 -11.84 -25.33 14.11
C ALA A 97 -12.14 -24.00 14.82
N MET A 98 -11.12 -23.30 15.31
CA MET A 98 -11.27 -21.97 15.90
C MET A 98 -11.74 -20.96 14.86
N LEU A 99 -11.08 -20.90 13.70
CA LEU A 99 -11.43 -19.98 12.61
C LEU A 99 -12.86 -20.19 12.12
N LYS A 100 -13.35 -21.44 12.12
CA LYS A 100 -14.76 -21.72 11.81
C LYS A 100 -15.72 -21.04 12.79
N VAL A 101 -15.43 -21.07 14.09
CA VAL A 101 -16.27 -20.39 15.09
C VAL A 101 -16.11 -18.88 14.97
N ILE A 102 -14.87 -18.38 14.88
CA ILE A 102 -14.56 -16.95 14.70
C ILE A 102 -15.31 -16.37 13.49
N SER A 103 -15.47 -17.17 12.42
CA SER A 103 -16.18 -16.77 11.21
C SER A 103 -17.67 -16.45 11.41
N GLU A 104 -18.26 -16.76 12.58
CA GLU A 104 -19.61 -16.35 12.94
C GLU A 104 -19.70 -14.83 13.16
N LYS A 105 -18.64 -14.20 13.70
CA LYS A 105 -18.60 -12.77 14.03
C LYS A 105 -17.63 -11.97 13.16
N TYR A 106 -16.58 -12.59 12.64
CA TYR A 106 -15.52 -11.91 11.89
C TYR A 106 -15.39 -12.46 10.47
N ILE A 107 -14.85 -11.64 9.57
CA ILE A 107 -14.34 -12.05 8.27
C ILE A 107 -12.82 -12.05 8.40
N THR A 108 -12.16 -13.14 8.05
CA THR A 108 -10.70 -13.30 8.18
C THR A 108 -10.11 -13.76 6.85
N LEU A 109 -8.92 -13.27 6.52
CA LEU A 109 -8.08 -13.78 5.44
C LEU A 109 -6.69 -14.08 6.00
N PRO A 110 -6.07 -15.21 5.62
CA PRO A 110 -4.70 -15.51 6.04
C PRO A 110 -3.72 -14.55 5.38
N LEU A 111 -2.61 -14.24 6.04
CA LEU A 111 -1.49 -13.47 5.49
C LEU A 111 -0.30 -14.41 5.31
N TYR A 112 0.19 -14.52 4.09
CA TYR A 112 1.38 -15.28 3.73
C TYR A 112 2.51 -14.31 3.41
N LEU A 113 3.70 -14.58 3.92
CA LEU A 113 4.92 -13.84 3.62
C LEU A 113 5.87 -14.73 2.82
N MET A 114 6.52 -14.16 1.83
CA MET A 114 7.70 -14.70 1.15
C MET A 114 8.91 -13.83 1.46
N ASP A 115 10.03 -14.47 1.83
CA ASP A 115 11.30 -13.84 2.19
C ASP A 115 12.42 -14.42 1.30
N HIS A 116 12.58 -13.86 0.10
CA HIS A 116 13.56 -14.32 -0.90
C HIS A 116 14.24 -13.14 -1.60
N SER A 117 15.21 -12.51 -0.92
CA SER A 117 15.92 -11.29 -1.36
C SER A 117 15.06 -10.02 -1.43
N GLY A 118 13.82 -10.12 -0.97
CA GLY A 118 12.82 -9.07 -0.85
C GLY A 118 11.59 -9.66 -0.15
N LEU A 119 10.80 -8.80 0.48
CA LEU A 119 9.56 -9.20 1.15
C LEU A 119 8.39 -9.13 0.19
N ALA A 120 7.49 -10.10 0.30
CA ALA A 120 6.24 -10.12 -0.43
C ALA A 120 5.14 -10.69 0.46
N MET A 121 3.97 -10.06 0.49
CA MET A 121 2.81 -10.48 1.26
C MET A 121 1.58 -10.65 0.39
N GLN A 122 0.81 -11.71 0.62
CA GLN A 122 -0.48 -11.88 -0.04
C GLN A 122 -1.42 -12.72 0.81
N THR A 123 -2.68 -12.84 0.37
CA THR A 123 -3.74 -13.56 1.10
C THR A 123 -3.91 -15.03 0.68
N THR A 124 -2.94 -15.56 -0.05
CA THR A 124 -2.89 -16.94 -0.56
C THR A 124 -1.48 -17.51 -0.45
N SER A 125 -1.35 -18.83 -0.33
CA SER A 125 -0.02 -19.45 -0.28
C SER A 125 0.79 -19.15 -1.55
N PHE A 126 2.09 -18.86 -1.38
CA PHE A 126 3.06 -18.79 -2.49
C PHE A 126 3.42 -20.19 -3.02
N ASN A 127 3.06 -21.26 -2.28
CA ASN A 127 3.43 -22.64 -2.57
C ASN A 127 4.95 -22.89 -2.60
N ASP A 128 5.71 -22.07 -1.88
CA ASP A 128 7.15 -22.26 -1.66
C ASP A 128 7.39 -22.79 -0.23
N PRO A 129 7.79 -24.07 -0.06
CA PRO A 129 7.98 -24.65 1.27
C PRO A 129 9.20 -24.12 2.04
N TRP A 130 10.11 -23.39 1.39
CA TRP A 130 11.38 -22.96 1.97
C TRP A 130 11.31 -21.50 2.39
N ASP A 131 10.83 -20.66 1.47
CA ASP A 131 10.94 -19.21 1.60
C ASP A 131 9.59 -18.54 1.85
N SER A 132 8.51 -19.32 2.01
CA SER A 132 7.18 -18.79 2.32
C SER A 132 6.46 -19.51 3.45
N GLY A 133 5.57 -18.77 4.13
CA GLY A 133 4.72 -19.31 5.19
C GLY A 133 3.59 -18.38 5.56
N GLN A 134 2.56 -18.92 6.21
CA GLN A 134 1.53 -18.09 6.81
C GLN A 134 2.12 -17.40 8.05
N VAL A 135 1.99 -16.07 8.11
CA VAL A 135 2.51 -15.24 9.20
C VAL A 135 1.42 -14.60 10.03
N GLY A 136 0.15 -14.66 9.63
CA GLY A 136 -0.91 -14.00 10.37
C GLY A 136 -2.25 -13.99 9.67
N TRP A 137 -3.08 -13.00 10.02
CA TRP A 137 -4.40 -12.76 9.43
C TRP A 137 -4.69 -11.27 9.33
N ILE A 138 -5.42 -10.90 8.29
CA ILE A 138 -6.21 -9.68 8.28
C ILE A 138 -7.65 -10.02 8.65
N TYR A 139 -8.28 -9.22 9.51
CA TYR A 139 -9.65 -9.45 9.92
C TYR A 139 -10.47 -8.17 10.08
N VAL A 140 -11.79 -8.30 9.97
CA VAL A 140 -12.75 -7.25 10.28
C VAL A 140 -14.00 -7.87 10.92
N SER A 141 -14.65 -7.15 11.83
CA SER A 141 -15.92 -7.61 12.37
C SER A 141 -17.01 -7.55 11.29
N LYS A 142 -17.96 -8.48 11.28
CA LYS A 142 -19.11 -8.41 10.37
C LYS A 142 -19.96 -7.17 10.62
N GLU A 143 -19.97 -6.67 11.85
CA GLU A 143 -20.66 -5.44 12.21
C GLU A 143 -20.05 -4.23 11.52
N ASP A 144 -18.73 -4.09 11.56
CA ASP A 144 -18.04 -2.95 10.95
C ASP A 144 -18.05 -3.04 9.43
N ALA A 145 -17.94 -4.25 8.87
CA ALA A 145 -18.17 -4.47 7.45
C ALA A 145 -19.60 -4.06 7.01
N LEU A 146 -20.62 -4.28 7.86
CA LEU A 146 -21.98 -3.85 7.57
C LEU A 146 -22.15 -2.34 7.64
N LYS A 147 -21.48 -1.68 8.59
CA LYS A 147 -21.46 -0.21 8.69
C LYS A 147 -20.81 0.41 7.46
N GLU A 148 -19.63 -0.09 7.07
CA GLU A 148 -18.85 0.41 5.94
C GLU A 148 -19.63 0.35 4.62
N PHE A 149 -20.28 -0.79 4.35
CA PHE A 149 -20.98 -1.02 3.09
C PHE A 149 -22.49 -0.76 3.14
N GLY A 150 -23.03 -0.25 4.25
CA GLY A 150 -24.43 0.12 4.41
C GLY A 150 -25.43 -1.05 4.33
N GLY A 151 -25.13 -2.16 4.99
CA GLY A 151 -25.98 -3.37 5.01
C GLY A 151 -26.62 -3.68 6.36
N GLU A 152 -27.82 -4.25 6.37
CA GLU A 152 -28.46 -4.73 7.62
C GLU A 152 -28.03 -6.16 8.01
N LYS A 153 -27.64 -6.98 7.02
CA LYS A 153 -27.26 -8.38 7.20
C LYS A 153 -26.11 -8.76 6.30
N MET A 154 -25.26 -9.65 6.78
CA MET A 154 -24.11 -10.13 6.02
C MET A 154 -24.54 -11.04 4.87
N THR A 155 -24.58 -10.49 3.66
CA THR A 155 -24.84 -11.24 2.41
C THR A 155 -23.53 -11.72 1.79
N GLY A 156 -23.59 -12.70 0.88
CA GLY A 156 -22.41 -13.13 0.13
C GLY A 156 -21.75 -12.01 -0.67
N ALA A 157 -22.55 -11.08 -1.22
CA ALA A 157 -22.03 -9.92 -1.95
C ALA A 157 -21.30 -8.92 -1.04
N LEU A 158 -21.86 -8.63 0.15
CA LEU A 158 -21.21 -7.76 1.14
C LEU A 158 -19.94 -8.40 1.69
N ARG A 159 -19.98 -9.70 1.99
CA ARG A 159 -18.79 -10.45 2.39
C ARG A 159 -17.70 -10.35 1.33
N LYS A 160 -18.06 -10.53 0.06
CA LYS A 160 -17.10 -10.40 -1.05
C LYS A 160 -16.49 -9.00 -1.11
N LYS A 161 -17.30 -7.94 -0.98
CA LYS A 161 -16.79 -6.56 -0.94
C LYS A 161 -15.78 -6.34 0.20
N ALA A 162 -16.08 -6.86 1.39
CA ALA A 162 -15.18 -6.79 2.53
C ALA A 162 -13.88 -7.58 2.30
N GLU A 163 -13.97 -8.79 1.75
CA GLU A 163 -12.79 -9.58 1.39
C GLU A 163 -11.95 -8.88 0.30
N ASP A 164 -12.59 -8.30 -0.72
CA ASP A 164 -11.91 -7.57 -1.79
C ASP A 164 -11.18 -6.32 -1.24
N LEU A 165 -11.81 -5.57 -0.32
CA LEU A 165 -11.19 -4.41 0.33
C LEU A 165 -10.02 -4.81 1.23
N MET A 166 -10.16 -5.88 2.03
CA MET A 166 -9.04 -6.41 2.81
C MET A 166 -7.88 -6.87 1.91
N ARG A 167 -8.17 -7.47 0.75
CA ARG A 167 -7.14 -7.85 -0.23
C ARG A 167 -6.43 -6.64 -0.82
N SER A 168 -7.14 -5.54 -1.09
CA SER A 168 -6.49 -4.30 -1.57
C SER A 168 -5.58 -3.67 -0.51
N GLU A 169 -5.94 -3.73 0.78
CA GLU A 169 -5.05 -3.27 1.85
C GLU A 169 -3.78 -4.12 1.94
N VAL A 170 -3.92 -5.44 1.82
CA VAL A 170 -2.76 -6.34 1.77
C VAL A 170 -1.89 -6.04 0.55
N ALA A 171 -2.49 -5.75 -0.61
CA ALA A 171 -1.75 -5.37 -1.81
C ALA A 171 -0.99 -4.04 -1.64
N ALA A 172 -1.60 -3.03 -1.01
CA ALA A 172 -0.91 -1.77 -0.72
C ALA A 172 0.26 -1.98 0.26
N TYR A 173 0.05 -2.78 1.31
CA TYR A 173 1.11 -3.13 2.26
C TYR A 173 2.23 -3.95 1.60
N ASP A 174 1.90 -4.83 0.67
CA ASP A 174 2.85 -5.60 -0.12
C ASP A 174 3.72 -4.72 -1.04
N SER A 175 3.13 -3.73 -1.73
CA SER A 175 3.89 -2.72 -2.48
C SER A 175 4.88 -1.97 -1.58
N TYR A 176 4.44 -1.58 -0.38
CA TYR A 176 5.31 -0.98 0.63
C TYR A 176 6.48 -1.91 1.03
N LEU A 177 6.21 -3.19 1.29
CA LEU A 177 7.24 -4.18 1.64
C LEU A 177 8.26 -4.40 0.52
N ARG A 178 7.85 -4.24 -0.75
CA ARG A 178 8.73 -4.31 -1.92
C ARG A 178 9.48 -3.01 -2.22
N GLY A 179 9.15 -1.92 -1.54
CA GLY A 179 9.67 -0.59 -1.85
C GLY A 179 9.14 -0.03 -3.18
N GLU A 180 7.99 -0.52 -3.64
CA GLU A 180 7.29 -0.07 -4.85
C GLU A 180 6.47 1.19 -4.54
N CYS A 181 7.16 2.22 -4.03
CA CYS A 181 6.60 3.53 -3.71
C CYS A 181 7.28 4.60 -4.57
N TYR A 182 6.49 5.50 -5.14
CA TYR A 182 6.98 6.49 -6.10
C TYR A 182 6.32 7.85 -5.91
N GLY A 183 6.99 8.87 -6.43
CA GLY A 183 6.43 10.20 -6.62
C GLY A 183 6.93 10.84 -7.90
N PHE A 184 6.34 11.99 -8.22
CA PHE A 184 6.77 12.81 -9.32
C PHE A 184 7.07 14.25 -8.91
N GLU A 185 7.96 14.86 -9.67
CA GLU A 185 8.20 16.31 -9.68
C GLU A 185 8.01 16.83 -11.11
N LEU A 186 7.20 17.87 -11.25
CA LEU A 186 6.98 18.55 -12.52
C LEU A 186 7.65 19.92 -12.48
N TYR A 187 8.62 20.11 -13.36
CA TYR A 187 9.31 21.37 -13.55
C TYR A 187 8.81 22.09 -14.78
N LYS A 188 8.68 23.41 -14.71
CA LYS A 188 8.47 24.28 -15.87
C LYS A 188 9.62 25.27 -15.94
N ASN A 189 10.33 25.28 -17.06
CA ASN A 189 11.51 26.13 -17.27
C ASN A 189 12.61 25.95 -16.20
N GLY A 190 12.74 24.75 -15.63
CA GLY A 190 13.71 24.46 -14.57
C GLY A 190 13.29 24.93 -13.16
N GLU A 191 12.09 25.48 -12.99
CA GLU A 191 11.48 25.76 -11.70
C GLU A 191 10.48 24.65 -11.35
N LEU A 192 10.50 24.16 -10.11
CA LEU A 192 9.54 23.17 -9.63
C LEU A 192 8.15 23.80 -9.58
N THR A 193 7.19 23.22 -10.29
CA THR A 193 5.82 23.73 -10.37
C THR A 193 4.80 22.85 -9.68
N ASP A 194 5.06 21.55 -9.60
CA ASP A 194 4.18 20.61 -8.91
C ASP A 194 4.96 19.38 -8.44
N SER A 195 4.48 18.72 -7.41
CA SER A 195 5.04 17.47 -6.90
C SER A 195 3.99 16.69 -6.13
N CYS A 196 3.89 15.39 -6.37
CA CYS A 196 2.99 14.50 -5.64
C CYS A 196 3.70 13.17 -5.36
N TRP A 197 3.49 12.62 -4.17
CA TRP A 197 4.19 11.45 -3.63
C TRP A 197 3.19 10.48 -3.01
N GLY A 198 3.66 9.29 -2.62
CA GLY A 198 2.83 8.27 -1.98
C GLY A 198 2.08 7.34 -2.94
N PHE A 199 2.48 7.28 -4.20
CA PHE A 199 1.92 6.31 -5.14
C PHE A 199 2.54 4.93 -4.91
N MET A 200 1.71 3.90 -4.74
CA MET A 200 2.16 2.54 -4.42
C MET A 200 1.71 1.52 -5.47
N GLY A 201 2.60 0.62 -5.86
CA GLY A 201 2.31 -0.48 -6.80
C GLY A 201 3.28 -0.54 -7.97
N ASP A 202 2.98 -1.37 -8.96
CA ASP A 202 3.81 -1.51 -10.16
C ASP A 202 4.00 -0.14 -10.83
N LEU A 203 5.25 0.17 -11.21
CA LEU A 203 5.63 1.47 -11.76
C LEU A 203 4.80 1.85 -12.99
N ALA A 204 4.44 0.90 -13.86
CA ALA A 204 3.69 1.20 -15.07
C ALA A 204 2.24 1.58 -14.76
N ASP A 205 1.64 0.98 -13.73
CA ASP A 205 0.30 1.34 -13.28
C ASP A 205 0.31 2.66 -12.50
N VAL A 206 1.28 2.83 -11.60
CA VAL A 206 1.50 4.08 -10.87
C VAL A 206 1.73 5.27 -11.82
N CYS A 207 2.47 5.11 -12.92
CA CYS A 207 2.64 6.18 -13.90
C CYS A 207 1.30 6.62 -14.54
N LYS A 208 0.33 5.71 -14.71
CA LYS A 208 -1.00 6.07 -15.22
C LYS A 208 -1.77 6.87 -14.17
N ASP A 209 -1.69 6.47 -12.91
CA ASP A 209 -2.34 7.19 -11.81
C ASP A 209 -1.75 8.59 -11.64
N MET A 210 -0.42 8.74 -11.74
CA MET A 210 0.27 10.03 -11.71
C MET A 210 -0.22 10.98 -12.82
N ALA A 211 -0.55 10.45 -14.00
CA ALA A 211 -1.01 11.26 -15.13
C ALA A 211 -2.31 12.03 -14.80
N GLU A 212 -3.16 11.51 -13.91
CA GLU A 212 -4.40 12.19 -13.50
C GLU A 212 -4.15 13.44 -12.66
N TYR A 213 -2.97 13.54 -12.02
CA TYR A 213 -2.55 14.70 -11.24
C TYR A 213 -1.79 15.73 -12.07
N LEU A 214 -1.32 15.37 -13.26
CA LEU A 214 -0.60 16.29 -14.14
C LEU A 214 -1.56 17.27 -14.85
N PRO A 215 -1.10 18.50 -15.15
CA PRO A 215 -1.84 19.42 -16.01
C PRO A 215 -2.19 18.77 -17.35
N GLU A 216 -3.35 19.11 -17.94
CA GLU A 216 -3.84 18.51 -19.21
C GLU A 216 -2.80 18.47 -20.33
N GLY A 217 -1.95 19.50 -20.46
CA GLY A 217 -0.89 19.55 -21.48
C GLY A 217 0.35 18.71 -21.17
N CYS A 218 0.41 18.03 -20.03
CA CYS A 218 1.56 17.24 -19.54
C CYS A 218 1.20 15.76 -19.31
N LYS A 219 -0.08 15.37 -19.40
CA LYS A 219 -0.53 14.01 -19.08
C LYS A 219 0.20 12.93 -19.87
N ASN A 220 0.41 13.15 -21.17
CA ASN A 220 1.07 12.20 -22.07
C ASN A 220 2.59 12.07 -21.82
N MET A 221 3.18 12.89 -20.95
CA MET A 221 4.62 12.81 -20.65
C MET A 221 5.00 11.49 -19.97
N VAL A 222 4.05 10.84 -19.27
CA VAL A 222 4.29 9.53 -18.62
C VAL A 222 4.60 8.43 -19.63
N ASP A 223 4.13 8.55 -20.88
CA ASP A 223 4.39 7.60 -21.96
C ASP A 223 5.78 7.79 -22.61
N HIS A 224 6.52 8.82 -22.20
CA HIS A 224 7.81 9.23 -22.77
C HIS A 224 8.93 9.27 -21.73
N LEU A 225 8.73 8.58 -20.62
CA LEU A 225 9.70 8.47 -19.54
C LEU A 225 10.91 7.63 -19.98
N GLU A 226 12.10 8.20 -19.87
CA GLU A 226 13.36 7.54 -20.14
C GLU A 226 14.19 7.42 -18.85
N GLU A 227 14.90 6.30 -18.70
CA GLU A 227 15.81 6.10 -17.57
C GLU A 227 16.98 7.08 -17.62
N GLN A 228 17.28 7.68 -16.47
CA GLN A 228 18.39 8.62 -16.32
C GLN A 228 19.34 8.14 -15.22
N ASP A 229 20.50 7.62 -15.64
CA ASP A 229 21.48 7.00 -14.73
C ASP A 229 22.51 7.98 -14.16
N HIS A 230 22.50 9.23 -14.61
CA HIS A 230 23.54 10.21 -14.30
C HIS A 230 22.95 11.53 -13.79
N PRO A 231 23.12 11.87 -12.50
CA PRO A 231 22.61 13.11 -11.91
C PRO A 231 23.05 14.38 -12.66
N ALA A 232 24.25 14.36 -13.26
CA ALA A 232 24.77 15.46 -14.06
C ALA A 232 23.91 15.74 -15.32
N THR A 233 23.31 14.71 -15.92
CA THR A 233 22.45 14.85 -17.10
C THR A 233 21.17 15.61 -16.75
N ILE A 234 20.59 15.31 -15.58
CA ILE A 234 19.36 15.95 -15.08
C ILE A 234 19.62 17.41 -14.79
N ILE A 235 20.66 17.71 -14.00
CA ILE A 235 21.05 19.10 -13.68
C ILE A 235 21.29 19.89 -14.97
N LYS A 236 21.97 19.29 -15.95
CA LYS A 236 22.23 19.93 -17.24
C LYS A 236 20.95 20.22 -18.02
N THR A 237 19.97 19.31 -17.99
CA THR A 237 18.66 19.50 -18.63
C THR A 237 17.87 20.62 -17.97
N LEU A 238 17.77 20.63 -16.64
CA LEU A 238 17.08 21.68 -15.87
C LEU A 238 17.73 23.05 -16.08
N LEU A 239 19.07 23.13 -16.02
CA LEU A 239 19.81 24.38 -16.29
C LEU A 239 19.62 24.87 -17.73
N LYS A 240 19.54 23.96 -18.71
CA LYS A 240 19.27 24.31 -20.11
C LYS A 240 17.88 24.94 -20.24
N HIS A 241 16.87 24.40 -19.55
CA HIS A 241 15.51 24.94 -19.55
C HIS A 241 15.43 26.32 -18.88
N ALA A 242 16.06 26.48 -17.71
CA ALA A 242 16.16 27.77 -17.04
C ALA A 242 16.85 28.82 -17.93
N LYS A 243 17.92 28.44 -18.63
CA LYS A 243 18.60 29.33 -19.58
C LYS A 243 17.71 29.75 -20.75
N ILE A 244 16.85 28.86 -21.26
CA ILE A 244 15.89 29.20 -22.32
C ILE A 244 14.93 30.29 -21.83
N GLN A 245 14.38 30.15 -20.62
CA GLN A 245 13.49 31.14 -20.03
C GLN A 245 14.18 32.48 -19.80
N VAL A 246 15.39 32.49 -19.25
CA VAL A 246 16.18 33.73 -19.06
C VAL A 246 16.44 34.43 -20.39
N ASN A 247 16.80 33.67 -21.44
CA ASN A 247 17.02 34.24 -22.78
C ASN A 247 15.74 34.79 -23.40
N GLN A 248 14.59 34.13 -23.20
CA GLN A 248 13.29 34.61 -23.67
C GLN A 248 12.88 35.88 -22.93
N ALA A 249 13.05 35.94 -21.61
CA ALA A 249 12.80 37.10 -20.79
C ALA A 249 13.70 38.29 -21.17
N ALA A 250 14.99 38.04 -21.43
CA ALA A 250 15.92 39.07 -21.91
C ALA A 250 15.49 39.65 -23.26
N LYS A 251 15.11 38.80 -24.23
CA LYS A 251 14.57 39.27 -25.52
C LYS A 251 13.26 40.06 -25.35
N ALA A 252 12.35 39.61 -24.48
CA ALA A 252 11.11 40.34 -24.20
C ALA A 252 11.38 41.69 -23.53
N PHE A 253 12.38 41.77 -22.64
CA PHE A 253 12.83 43.03 -22.03
C PHE A 253 13.41 43.99 -23.08
N GLU A 254 14.26 43.49 -23.99
CA GLU A 254 14.78 44.29 -25.12
C GLU A 254 13.68 44.75 -26.10
N HIS A 255 12.60 43.98 -26.22
CA HIS A 255 11.45 44.30 -27.07
C HIS A 255 10.31 45.07 -26.36
N THR A 256 10.37 45.23 -25.03
CA THR A 256 9.47 46.14 -24.31
C THR A 256 9.77 47.56 -24.80
N PRO A 257 8.80 48.28 -25.38
CA PRO A 257 9.13 49.39 -26.25
C PRO A 257 9.79 50.52 -25.47
N ARG A 258 10.82 51.13 -26.09
CA ARG A 258 11.28 52.51 -25.84
C ARG A 258 10.18 53.55 -26.12
N GLN A 259 8.92 53.28 -25.73
CA GLN A 259 7.75 54.13 -25.96
C GLN A 259 7.42 55.07 -24.80
N GLN A 260 8.31 55.23 -23.81
CA GLN A 260 8.13 56.24 -22.76
C GLN A 260 9.20 57.35 -22.73
N VAL A 261 10.06 57.49 -23.76
CA VAL A 261 11.12 58.54 -23.73
C VAL A 261 11.17 59.44 -24.97
N ILE A 262 10.13 59.46 -25.80
CA ILE A 262 10.01 60.49 -26.87
C ILE A 262 8.59 61.06 -26.85
N GLY A 263 8.31 61.87 -25.84
CA GLY A 263 7.01 62.52 -25.69
C GLY A 263 6.99 63.56 -24.59
N ASP A 264 8.07 64.35 -24.46
CA ASP A 264 8.10 65.64 -23.72
C ASP A 264 9.37 66.40 -24.12
N ALA A 265 9.41 66.83 -25.38
CA ALA A 265 10.38 67.81 -25.86
C ALA A 265 9.77 68.58 -27.04
N ARG A 266 8.81 69.46 -26.75
CA ARG A 266 8.61 70.79 -27.36
C ARG A 266 7.33 71.45 -26.86
#